data_AF-A0A2D4F8R2-F1
#
_entry.id   AF-A0A2D4F8R2-F1
#
_cell.length_a   1.000
_cell.length_b   1.000
_cell.length_c   1.000
_cell.angle_alpha   90.00
_cell.angle_beta   90.00
_cell.angle_gamma   90.00
#
_symmetry.space_group_name_H-M   'P 1'
#
loop_
_entity.id
_entity.type
_entity.pdbx_description
1 polymer ?
#
loop_
_entity_poly.entity_id
_entity_poly.type
_entity_poly.pdbx_seq_one_letter_code
_entity_poly.pdbx_strand_id
1 'polypeptide(L)'
;MPSGRKRSESSKETREGLVGWGLSGAPRSPLVRQPVPQKAKLRREVKKMFKMAENLKECTVCCKSTWSNLQDLCRLEKVCCPSLGITKKNLSDFEVEYLCDYKKIRDEEFYLVKWQGYPDSENTWEPRKNLRCISILKQFHRDLEQAFIRRGCKLKKNMRLLDQGISNYLVQKAKQRRALQHWEYELNAKRNHKGRIVVENEVDLDGPPRDFVYINEYKVGEGITLNQVAVGCECSDCLSEAAGGCCPGASHHKFAYNELGQVKIKAGMPIYECNSRCSCGIDCPNRVVQRGIRYDLCIFRTDNGCGWGVRTLEKIRKHSFVMEYVGEIITSEEAERRGQVYDRQGATYLFDLDYVEDVYTVDAAYYGNISHFVNHSCNPNLQVYNVFIENLDERLPRIAFFATRSIRAGEELTFDYNMQVDPVNAESTRMDSNFGLVGSLACSPKKRMRIECKCGTETCRKYLF
;
A
#
# COMPACT_ATOMS: atom_id res chain seq x y z
N MET A 1 6.77 -73.89 5.99
CA MET A 1 6.02 -74.47 7.13
C MET A 1 5.35 -73.33 7.89
N PRO A 2 4.06 -73.46 8.25
CA PRO A 2 3.01 -72.64 7.62
C PRO A 2 1.99 -72.01 8.57
N SER A 3 1.22 -71.03 8.09
CA SER A 3 -0.24 -70.84 8.30
C SER A 3 -0.65 -69.56 7.54
N GLY A 4 -1.49 -69.56 6.50
CA GLY A 4 -2.91 -69.92 6.44
C GLY A 4 -3.74 -68.67 6.84
N ARG A 5 -4.63 -68.04 6.06
CA ARG A 5 -5.63 -68.51 5.09
C ARG A 5 -6.09 -67.37 4.15
N LYS A 6 -6.72 -67.80 3.05
CA LYS A 6 -7.34 -67.11 1.90
C LYS A 6 -8.65 -66.34 2.20
N ARG A 7 -9.01 -65.51 1.18
CA ARG A 7 -10.34 -65.09 0.64
C ARG A 7 -10.75 -63.65 0.99
N SER A 8 -11.43 -62.86 0.16
CA SER A 8 -11.81 -62.85 -1.27
C SER A 8 -12.61 -61.53 -1.48
N GLU A 9 -12.45 -60.91 -2.66
CA GLU A 9 -13.40 -60.04 -3.39
C GLU A 9 -14.43 -59.17 -2.63
N SER A 10 -14.41 -57.85 -2.87
CA SER A 10 -15.51 -57.20 -3.63
C SER A 10 -15.15 -55.78 -4.04
N SER A 11 -15.44 -55.48 -5.30
CA SER A 11 -15.51 -54.17 -5.93
C SER A 11 -16.61 -53.30 -5.31
N LYS A 12 -16.28 -52.05 -4.92
CA LYS A 12 -17.24 -50.95 -4.90
C LYS A 12 -16.58 -49.64 -5.32
N GLU A 13 -17.13 -49.08 -6.38
CA GLU A 13 -17.04 -47.68 -6.78
C GLU A 13 -17.18 -46.74 -5.58
N THR A 14 -16.33 -45.73 -5.51
CA THR A 14 -16.63 -44.48 -4.80
C THR A 14 -16.62 -43.33 -5.79
N ARG A 15 -17.84 -42.83 -6.01
CA ARG A 15 -18.17 -41.54 -6.61
C ARG A 15 -17.54 -40.38 -5.82
N GLU A 16 -17.27 -39.34 -6.59
CA GLU A 16 -17.40 -37.91 -6.23
C GLU A 16 -16.43 -37.32 -5.19
N GLY A 17 -15.66 -36.34 -5.65
CA GLY A 17 -14.81 -35.51 -4.79
C GLY A 17 -14.07 -34.40 -5.52
N LEU A 18 -14.70 -33.72 -6.48
CA LEU A 18 -14.27 -32.41 -6.96
C LEU A 18 -14.38 -31.41 -5.80
N VAL A 19 -13.30 -31.22 -5.03
CA VAL A 19 -13.22 -30.16 -4.03
C VAL A 19 -12.83 -28.88 -4.76
N GLY A 20 -13.86 -28.13 -5.13
CA GLY A 20 -13.74 -26.78 -5.67
C GLY A 20 -13.13 -25.82 -4.66
N TRP A 21 -12.11 -25.09 -5.12
CA TRP A 21 -11.86 -23.68 -4.90
C TRP A 21 -12.83 -22.99 -3.94
N GLY A 22 -12.42 -22.88 -2.67
CA GLY A 22 -13.03 -21.99 -1.70
C GLY A 22 -12.72 -20.54 -2.05
N LEU A 23 -13.56 -19.93 -2.87
CA LEU A 23 -13.65 -18.48 -2.99
C LEU A 23 -14.03 -17.92 -1.61
N SER A 24 -13.09 -17.21 -0.99
CA SER A 24 -13.32 -16.40 0.19
C SER A 24 -14.43 -15.39 -0.10
N GLY A 25 -15.48 -15.45 0.73
CA GLY A 25 -16.73 -14.77 0.50
C GLY A 25 -16.60 -13.25 0.32
N ALA A 26 -17.30 -12.74 -0.69
CA ALA A 26 -17.55 -11.32 -0.86
C ALA A 26 -18.11 -10.69 0.44
N PRO A 27 -17.72 -9.45 0.78
CA PRO A 27 -18.26 -8.77 1.95
C PRO A 27 -19.77 -8.58 1.79
N ARG A 28 -20.54 -9.01 2.80
CA ARG A 28 -21.99 -8.79 2.83
C ARG A 28 -22.29 -7.29 2.93
N SER A 29 -23.14 -6.78 2.04
CA SER A 29 -23.57 -5.38 1.97
C SER A 29 -24.10 -4.86 3.32
N PRO A 30 -23.84 -3.58 3.69
CA PRO A 30 -24.20 -3.02 4.98
C PRO A 30 -25.67 -2.55 5.00
N LEU A 31 -26.62 -3.49 5.08
CA LEU A 31 -28.06 -3.21 4.99
C LEU A 31 -28.70 -2.83 6.35
N VAL A 32 -29.72 -1.95 6.33
CA VAL A 32 -30.53 -1.55 7.50
C VAL A 32 -32.01 -1.73 7.23
N ARG A 33 -32.82 -2.27 8.16
CA ARG A 33 -34.29 -2.38 8.01
C ARG A 33 -35.06 -1.23 8.68
N GLN A 34 -35.52 -0.24 7.89
CA GLN A 34 -36.44 0.91 8.19
C GLN A 34 -35.98 1.96 9.24
N PRO A 35 -36.36 3.28 9.15
CA PRO A 35 -37.11 4.00 8.11
C PRO A 35 -36.34 5.14 7.38
N VAL A 36 -36.62 5.19 6.07
CA VAL A 36 -36.52 6.21 5.00
C VAL A 36 -35.98 7.64 5.28
N PRO A 37 -35.15 8.20 4.37
CA PRO A 37 -34.94 9.65 4.25
C PRO A 37 -36.23 10.43 3.89
N GLN A 38 -36.40 11.65 4.42
CA GLN A 38 -37.62 12.46 4.31
C GLN A 38 -38.01 12.80 2.86
N LYS A 39 -39.17 12.24 2.48
CA LYS A 39 -39.98 12.53 1.29
C LYS A 39 -40.13 14.03 0.98
N ALA A 40 -39.42 14.58 -0.01
CA ALA A 40 -39.90 15.78 -0.70
C ALA A 40 -39.40 15.98 -2.14
N LYS A 41 -38.10 15.79 -2.42
CA LYS A 41 -37.53 16.25 -3.70
C LYS A 41 -37.64 15.24 -4.86
N LEU A 42 -37.32 13.96 -4.64
CA LEU A 42 -37.32 12.95 -5.72
C LEU A 42 -38.72 12.64 -6.31
N ARG A 43 -39.78 12.79 -5.52
CA ARG A 43 -41.17 12.53 -5.95
C ARG A 43 -41.60 13.36 -7.16
N ARG A 44 -41.03 14.56 -7.35
CA ARG A 44 -41.38 15.44 -8.48
C ARG A 44 -40.69 15.03 -9.78
N GLU A 45 -39.45 14.55 -9.71
CA GLU A 45 -38.70 14.10 -10.90
C GLU A 45 -39.18 12.72 -11.36
N VAL A 46 -39.45 11.80 -10.42
CA VAL A 46 -39.94 10.44 -10.71
C VAL A 46 -41.35 10.44 -11.31
N LYS A 47 -42.27 11.29 -10.82
CA LYS A 47 -43.59 11.47 -11.47
C LYS A 47 -43.48 12.02 -12.89
N LYS A 48 -42.45 12.81 -13.20
CA LYS A 48 -42.21 13.33 -14.55
C LYS A 48 -41.69 12.23 -15.48
N MET A 49 -40.82 11.35 -14.98
CA MET A 49 -40.27 10.21 -15.73
C MET A 49 -41.30 9.11 -15.99
N PHE A 50 -42.09 8.70 -14.98
CA PHE A 50 -43.13 7.67 -15.17
C PHE A 50 -44.26 8.13 -16.09
N LYS A 51 -44.63 9.42 -16.07
CA LYS A 51 -45.66 9.98 -16.96
C LYS A 51 -45.20 10.10 -18.42
N MET A 52 -43.88 10.08 -18.67
CA MET A 52 -43.31 10.04 -20.03
C MET A 52 -43.15 8.61 -20.57
N ALA A 53 -43.24 7.59 -19.73
CA ALA A 53 -42.98 6.20 -20.10
C ALA A 53 -44.24 5.39 -20.48
N GLU A 54 -45.45 5.92 -20.26
CA GLU A 54 -46.71 5.21 -20.56
C GLU A 54 -47.00 5.02 -22.06
N ASN A 55 -46.17 5.56 -22.97
CA ASN A 55 -46.42 5.54 -24.42
C ASN A 55 -45.27 4.99 -25.30
N LEU A 56 -44.31 4.22 -24.78
CA LEU A 56 -43.21 3.69 -25.60
C LEU A 56 -43.08 2.18 -25.45
N LYS A 57 -43.55 1.43 -26.46
CA LYS A 57 -43.51 -0.04 -26.48
C LYS A 57 -42.18 -0.65 -26.94
N GLU A 58 -41.21 0.11 -27.45
CA GLU A 58 -39.93 -0.43 -27.90
C GLU A 58 -38.77 0.59 -27.76
N CYS A 59 -38.44 0.98 -26.53
CA CYS A 59 -37.28 1.84 -26.26
C CYS A 59 -36.30 1.18 -25.28
N THR A 60 -35.23 0.58 -25.80
CA THR A 60 -34.04 0.20 -25.03
C THR A 60 -33.11 1.41 -24.90
N VAL A 61 -33.46 2.33 -24.00
CA VAL A 61 -32.59 3.46 -23.65
C VAL A 61 -31.65 3.00 -22.53
N CYS A 62 -30.33 3.19 -22.72
CA CYS A 62 -29.36 2.98 -21.65
C CYS A 62 -29.71 3.86 -20.45
N CYS A 63 -29.95 3.24 -19.29
CA CYS A 63 -30.23 3.97 -18.07
C CYS A 63 -28.97 4.75 -17.63
N LYS A 64 -29.06 6.07 -17.53
CA LYS A 64 -27.97 6.91 -16.99
C LYS A 64 -27.79 6.77 -15.47
N SER A 65 -28.69 6.05 -14.79
CA SER A 65 -28.60 5.81 -13.35
C SER A 65 -27.72 4.60 -13.06
N THR A 66 -26.91 4.70 -12.00
CA THR A 66 -26.15 3.54 -11.50
C THR A 66 -27.08 2.43 -11.03
N TRP A 67 -26.57 1.21 -10.99
CA TRP A 67 -27.31 0.04 -10.50
C TRP A 67 -27.87 0.24 -9.08
N SER A 68 -27.08 0.85 -8.19
CA SER A 68 -27.49 1.16 -6.82
C SER A 68 -28.64 2.19 -6.77
N ASN A 69 -28.57 3.24 -7.60
CA ASN A 69 -29.65 4.23 -7.68
C ASN A 69 -30.98 3.61 -8.14
N LEU A 70 -30.93 2.65 -9.07
CA LEU A 70 -32.12 1.93 -9.52
C LEU A 70 -32.70 1.02 -8.42
N GLN A 71 -31.85 0.31 -7.69
CA GLN A 71 -32.24 -0.48 -6.53
C GLN A 71 -32.92 0.38 -5.46
N ASP A 72 -32.37 1.56 -5.18
CA ASP A 72 -32.92 2.52 -4.22
C ASP A 72 -34.26 3.10 -4.65
N LEU A 73 -34.43 3.44 -5.93
CA LEU A 73 -35.72 3.86 -6.47
C LEU A 73 -36.79 2.77 -6.28
N CYS A 74 -36.45 1.51 -6.55
CA CYS A 74 -37.35 0.39 -6.28
C CYS A 74 -37.72 0.29 -4.80
N ARG A 75 -36.77 0.46 -3.88
CA ARG A 75 -37.02 0.45 -2.42
C ARG A 75 -37.93 1.61 -1.99
N LEU A 76 -37.66 2.83 -2.49
CA LEU A 76 -38.42 4.04 -2.18
C LEU A 76 -39.88 3.96 -2.66
N GLU A 77 -40.09 3.43 -3.87
CA GLU A 77 -41.42 3.22 -4.45
C GLU A 77 -42.06 1.89 -4.02
N LYS A 78 -41.37 1.10 -3.18
CA LYS A 78 -41.79 -0.23 -2.70
C LYS A 78 -42.10 -1.22 -3.84
N VAL A 79 -41.38 -1.11 -4.94
CA VAL A 79 -41.49 -1.96 -6.12
C VAL A 79 -40.50 -3.12 -6.02
N CYS A 80 -40.98 -4.35 -6.23
CA CYS A 80 -40.09 -5.51 -6.36
C CYS A 80 -39.56 -5.57 -7.79
N CYS A 81 -38.24 -5.73 -7.93
CA CYS A 81 -37.59 -5.92 -9.21
C CYS A 81 -36.55 -7.04 -9.08
N PRO A 82 -36.92 -8.30 -9.42
CA PRO A 82 -36.00 -9.45 -9.35
C PRO A 82 -34.73 -9.26 -10.17
N SER A 83 -34.82 -8.59 -11.33
CA SER A 83 -33.66 -8.28 -12.18
C SER A 83 -32.65 -7.34 -11.50
N LEU A 84 -33.11 -6.50 -10.57
CA LEU A 84 -32.25 -5.66 -9.73
C LEU A 84 -31.94 -6.31 -8.38
N GLY A 85 -32.36 -7.55 -8.14
CA GLY A 85 -32.22 -8.24 -6.84
C GLY A 85 -33.12 -7.68 -5.73
N ILE A 86 -34.14 -6.87 -6.07
CA ILE A 86 -35.06 -6.26 -5.11
C ILE A 86 -36.30 -7.14 -4.93
N THR A 87 -36.49 -7.62 -3.71
CA THR A 87 -37.57 -8.52 -3.31
C THR A 87 -38.32 -7.91 -2.13
N LYS A 88 -39.54 -8.43 -1.85
CA LYS A 88 -40.31 -8.02 -0.66
C LYS A 88 -39.52 -8.09 0.66
N LYS A 89 -38.49 -8.94 0.74
CA LYS A 89 -37.66 -9.17 1.93
C LYS A 89 -36.60 -8.09 2.17
N ASN A 90 -36.21 -7.33 1.16
CA ASN A 90 -35.15 -6.31 1.22
C ASN A 90 -35.60 -4.92 0.72
N LEU A 91 -36.91 -4.71 0.55
CA LEU A 91 -37.49 -3.40 0.18
C LEU A 91 -37.16 -2.27 1.17
N SER A 92 -36.81 -2.62 2.40
CA SER A 92 -36.46 -1.65 3.44
C SER A 92 -34.96 -1.57 3.70
N ASP A 93 -34.15 -2.27 2.91
CA ASP A 93 -32.72 -2.47 3.16
C ASP A 93 -31.90 -1.38 2.43
N PHE A 94 -31.44 -0.36 3.15
CA PHE A 94 -30.58 0.71 2.60
C PHE A 94 -29.14 0.57 3.07
N GLU A 95 -28.19 1.04 2.26
CA GLU A 95 -26.76 0.97 2.56
C GLU A 95 -26.29 2.11 3.47
N VAL A 96 -25.58 1.74 4.54
CA VAL A 96 -24.93 2.70 5.44
C VAL A 96 -23.60 3.15 4.84
N GLU A 97 -23.43 4.47 4.70
CA GLU A 97 -22.15 5.07 4.33
C GLU A 97 -21.18 5.11 5.52
N TYR A 98 -21.65 5.66 6.64
CA TYR A 98 -20.99 5.67 7.95
C TYR A 98 -21.97 6.09 9.05
N LEU A 99 -21.54 5.98 10.31
CA LEU A 99 -22.30 6.43 11.49
C LEU A 99 -21.75 7.77 11.97
N CYS A 100 -22.64 8.74 12.20
CA CYS A 100 -22.29 10.11 12.55
C CYS A 100 -22.32 10.37 14.06
N ASP A 101 -23.25 9.73 14.77
CA ASP A 101 -23.53 10.05 16.17
C ASP A 101 -24.15 8.83 16.88
N TYR A 102 -24.20 8.89 18.21
CA TYR A 102 -24.68 7.85 19.11
C TYR A 102 -25.45 8.44 20.29
N LYS A 103 -26.53 7.78 20.66
CA LYS A 103 -27.22 8.07 21.93
C LYS A 103 -27.83 6.81 22.53
N LYS A 104 -27.97 6.83 23.85
CA LYS A 104 -28.65 5.77 24.60
C LYS A 104 -29.84 6.36 25.36
N ILE A 105 -31.04 5.81 25.09
CA ILE A 105 -32.28 6.19 25.77
C ILE A 105 -32.80 4.95 26.49
N ARG A 106 -32.80 4.98 27.83
CA ARG A 106 -33.03 3.79 28.68
C ARG A 106 -31.99 2.72 28.32
N ASP A 107 -32.43 1.57 27.81
CA ASP A 107 -31.56 0.46 27.37
C ASP A 107 -31.54 0.25 25.85
N GLU A 108 -32.14 1.15 25.07
CA GLU A 108 -32.03 1.12 23.61
C GLU A 108 -30.96 2.10 23.11
N GLU A 109 -30.14 1.62 22.18
CA GLU A 109 -29.10 2.39 21.51
C GLU A 109 -29.58 2.86 20.13
N PHE A 110 -29.28 4.12 19.81
CA PHE A 110 -29.60 4.74 18.53
C PHE A 110 -28.35 5.34 17.92
N TYR A 111 -28.25 5.28 16.60
CA TYR A 111 -27.13 5.81 15.83
C TYR A 111 -27.66 6.74 14.76
N LEU A 112 -27.02 7.88 14.55
CA LEU A 112 -27.32 8.75 13.42
C LEU A 112 -26.60 8.20 12.19
N VAL A 113 -27.36 7.77 11.19
CA VAL A 113 -26.85 7.07 10.01
C VAL A 113 -26.67 8.07 8.86
N LYS A 114 -25.47 8.10 8.27
CA LYS A 114 -25.26 8.66 6.94
C LYS A 114 -25.57 7.58 5.90
N TRP A 115 -26.59 7.82 5.09
CA TRP A 115 -27.01 6.90 4.02
C TRP A 115 -26.16 7.08 2.77
N GLN A 116 -25.74 5.97 2.16
CA GLN A 116 -24.92 5.97 0.95
C GLN A 116 -25.68 6.62 -0.20
N GLY A 117 -25.11 7.67 -0.80
CA GLY A 117 -25.70 8.36 -1.96
C GLY A 117 -26.76 9.42 -1.64
N TYR A 118 -27.11 9.65 -0.37
CA TYR A 118 -28.07 10.67 0.05
C TYR A 118 -27.35 11.89 0.67
N PRO A 119 -27.93 13.10 0.64
CA PRO A 119 -27.36 14.26 1.32
C PRO A 119 -27.48 14.17 2.85
N ASP A 120 -26.65 14.92 3.59
CA ASP A 120 -26.63 14.89 5.06
C ASP A 120 -27.98 15.28 5.72
N SER A 121 -28.83 16.04 5.00
CA SER A 121 -30.19 16.38 5.44
C SER A 121 -31.11 15.17 5.61
N GLU A 122 -30.72 14.04 5.01
CA GLU A 122 -31.48 12.80 4.98
C GLU A 122 -31.00 11.78 6.03
N ASN A 123 -30.05 12.17 6.87
CA ASN A 123 -29.56 11.31 7.95
C ASN A 123 -30.65 11.06 8.98
N THR A 124 -30.81 9.81 9.41
CA THR A 124 -31.85 9.40 10.35
C THR A 124 -31.28 8.66 11.56
N TRP A 125 -31.98 8.75 12.69
CA TRP A 125 -31.63 8.02 13.90
C TRP A 125 -32.21 6.61 13.84
N GLU A 126 -31.34 5.61 13.77
CA GLU A 126 -31.72 4.21 13.65
C GLU A 126 -31.40 3.43 14.93
N PRO A 127 -32.33 2.60 15.44
CA PRO A 127 -32.06 1.75 16.59
C PRO A 127 -31.08 0.64 16.20
N ARG A 128 -30.24 0.22 17.16
CA ARG A 128 -29.22 -0.83 16.98
C ARG A 128 -29.73 -2.09 16.29
N LYS A 129 -30.96 -2.51 16.59
CA LYS A 129 -31.61 -3.71 16.04
C LYS A 129 -31.83 -3.67 14.53
N ASN A 130 -31.88 -2.47 13.94
CA ASN A 130 -32.07 -2.28 12.51
C ASN A 130 -30.74 -2.36 11.75
N LEU A 131 -29.62 -2.07 12.40
CA LEU A 131 -28.29 -1.99 11.78
C LEU A 131 -27.64 -3.38 11.64
N ARG A 132 -27.46 -3.84 10.39
CA ARG A 132 -26.72 -5.09 10.08
C ARG A 132 -25.26 -4.86 9.69
N CYS A 133 -24.82 -3.61 9.64
CA CYS A 133 -23.45 -3.19 9.32
C CYS A 133 -22.45 -3.43 10.48
N ILE A 134 -22.23 -4.70 10.84
CA ILE A 134 -21.42 -5.10 12.01
C ILE A 134 -20.01 -4.50 11.96
N SER A 135 -19.37 -4.44 10.78
CA SER A 135 -18.03 -3.87 10.62
C SER A 135 -18.01 -2.36 10.92
N ILE A 136 -18.95 -1.60 10.36
CA ILE A 136 -19.09 -0.15 10.59
C ILE A 136 -19.39 0.12 12.06
N LEU A 137 -20.26 -0.65 12.69
CA LEU A 137 -20.57 -0.53 14.13
C LEU A 137 -19.32 -0.77 14.99
N LYS A 138 -18.58 -1.85 14.73
CA LYS A 138 -17.33 -2.14 15.47
C LYS A 138 -16.30 -1.02 15.28
N GLN A 139 -16.16 -0.50 14.06
CA GLN A 139 -15.24 0.59 13.77
C GLN A 139 -15.65 1.88 14.48
N PHE A 140 -16.93 2.24 14.42
CA PHE A 140 -17.48 3.42 15.08
C PHE A 140 -17.23 3.40 16.59
N HIS A 141 -17.44 2.27 17.26
CA HIS A 141 -17.19 2.15 18.70
C HIS A 141 -15.70 2.25 19.06
N ARG A 142 -14.80 1.73 18.23
CA ARG A 142 -13.36 1.97 18.39
C ARG A 142 -13.01 3.44 18.26
N ASP A 143 -13.55 4.12 17.24
CA ASP A 143 -13.31 5.54 17.01
C ASP A 143 -13.88 6.41 18.14
N LEU A 144 -15.05 6.01 18.68
CA LEU A 144 -15.69 6.65 19.83
C LEU A 144 -14.82 6.52 21.08
N GLU A 145 -14.37 5.32 21.41
CA GLU A 145 -13.48 5.09 22.55
C GLU A 145 -12.18 5.91 22.43
N GLN A 146 -11.56 5.92 21.25
CA GLN A 146 -10.38 6.72 20.98
C GLN A 146 -10.63 8.22 21.13
N ALA A 147 -11.79 8.73 20.68
CA ALA A 147 -12.15 10.14 20.85
C ALA A 147 -12.24 10.55 22.33
N PHE A 148 -12.74 9.67 23.19
CA PHE A 148 -12.79 9.89 24.63
C PHE A 148 -11.40 9.87 25.28
N ILE A 149 -10.57 8.89 24.92
CA ILE A 149 -9.19 8.77 25.41
C ILE A 149 -8.39 10.04 25.08
N ARG A 150 -8.49 10.53 23.84
CA ARG A 150 -7.81 11.78 23.40
C ARG A 150 -8.21 13.02 24.19
N ARG A 151 -9.43 13.04 24.73
CA ARG A 151 -9.94 14.14 25.58
C ARG A 151 -9.66 13.93 27.07
N GLY A 152 -8.97 12.86 27.46
CA GLY A 152 -8.76 12.50 28.87
C GLY A 152 -10.06 12.18 29.61
N CYS A 153 -11.14 11.85 28.90
CA CYS A 153 -12.46 11.63 29.48
C CYS A 153 -12.83 10.14 29.44
N LYS A 154 -13.59 9.67 30.44
CA LYS A 154 -14.17 8.32 30.42
C LYS A 154 -15.51 8.32 29.68
N LEU A 155 -15.76 7.28 28.88
CA LEU A 155 -17.07 7.06 28.25
C LEU A 155 -18.15 6.93 29.34
N LYS A 156 -19.14 7.84 29.34
CA LYS A 156 -20.24 7.79 30.31
C LYS A 156 -21.24 6.71 29.88
N LYS A 157 -21.61 5.79 30.78
CA LYS A 157 -22.54 4.67 30.47
C LYS A 157 -23.97 5.12 30.11
N ASN A 158 -24.36 6.33 30.55
CA ASN A 158 -25.72 6.88 30.37
C ASN A 158 -25.67 8.20 29.60
N MET A 159 -25.31 8.16 28.31
CA MET A 159 -25.27 9.35 27.45
C MET A 159 -26.56 9.53 26.65
N ARG A 160 -27.28 10.61 26.97
CA ARG A 160 -28.48 11.02 26.20
C ARG A 160 -28.13 11.56 24.82
N LEU A 161 -26.92 12.10 24.63
CA LEU A 161 -26.35 12.57 23.36
C LEU A 161 -24.83 12.71 23.50
N LEU A 162 -24.08 12.53 22.41
CA LEU A 162 -22.65 12.87 22.36
C LEU A 162 -22.44 14.39 22.41
N ASP A 163 -21.26 14.80 22.90
CA ASP A 163 -20.80 16.17 22.74
C ASP A 163 -20.55 16.46 21.24
N GLN A 164 -20.91 17.65 20.78
CA GLN A 164 -20.82 18.04 19.37
C GLN A 164 -19.40 17.86 18.80
N GLY A 165 -18.37 18.12 19.59
CA GLY A 165 -17.00 17.96 19.11
C GLY A 165 -16.58 16.48 18.97
N ILE A 166 -17.16 15.57 19.75
CA ILE A 166 -16.96 14.12 19.56
C ILE A 166 -17.68 13.67 18.29
N SER A 167 -18.94 14.08 18.09
CA SER A 167 -19.70 13.76 16.88
C SER A 167 -18.99 14.28 15.62
N ASN A 168 -18.47 15.51 15.65
CA ASN A 168 -17.69 16.07 14.54
C ASN A 168 -16.43 15.25 14.23
N TYR A 169 -15.69 14.85 15.27
CA TYR A 169 -14.52 13.99 15.12
C TYR A 169 -14.89 12.64 14.48
N LEU A 170 -15.97 11.99 14.93
CA LEU A 170 -16.41 10.70 14.39
C LEU A 170 -16.77 10.80 12.90
N VAL A 171 -17.46 11.86 12.50
CA VAL A 171 -17.78 12.13 11.09
C VAL A 171 -16.50 12.35 10.28
N GLN A 172 -15.54 13.14 10.78
CA GLN A 172 -14.26 13.36 10.12
C GLN A 172 -13.45 12.06 9.99
N LYS A 173 -13.37 11.27 11.05
CA LYS A 173 -12.67 9.98 11.08
C LYS A 173 -13.31 8.99 10.10
N ALA A 174 -14.64 8.93 10.04
CA ALA A 174 -15.34 8.08 9.09
C ALA A 174 -15.06 8.47 7.63
N LYS A 175 -15.09 9.77 7.31
CA LYS A 175 -14.74 10.28 5.98
C LYS A 175 -13.28 9.97 5.63
N GLN A 176 -12.36 10.19 6.55
CA GLN A 176 -10.94 9.86 6.40
C GLN A 176 -10.75 8.37 6.09
N ARG A 177 -11.34 7.46 6.88
CA ARG A 177 -11.23 6.01 6.66
C ARG A 177 -11.71 5.59 5.26
N ARG A 178 -12.81 6.16 4.79
CA ARG A 178 -13.31 5.91 3.43
C ARG A 178 -12.34 6.41 2.36
N ALA A 179 -11.76 7.59 2.55
CA ALA A 179 -10.74 8.12 1.63
C ALA A 179 -9.49 7.24 1.61
N LEU A 180 -9.02 6.77 2.77
CA LEU A 180 -7.89 5.83 2.86
C LEU A 180 -8.20 4.48 2.22
N GLN A 181 -9.41 3.95 2.39
CA GLN A 181 -9.86 2.71 1.71
C GLN A 181 -9.89 2.86 0.18
N HIS A 182 -10.34 4.01 -0.32
CA HIS A 182 -10.30 4.29 -1.76
C HIS A 182 -8.86 4.36 -2.27
N TRP A 183 -7.99 5.07 -1.54
CA TRP A 183 -6.58 5.17 -1.90
C TRP A 183 -5.88 3.81 -1.86
N GLU A 184 -6.13 2.99 -0.83
CA GLU A 184 -5.65 1.61 -0.78
C GLU A 184 -6.09 0.83 -2.02
N TYR A 185 -7.38 0.90 -2.40
CA TYR A 185 -7.87 0.27 -3.62
C TYR A 185 -7.10 0.73 -4.86
N GLU A 186 -6.87 2.04 -5.02
CA GLU A 186 -6.11 2.60 -6.16
C GLU A 186 -4.65 2.11 -6.20
N LEU A 187 -3.97 2.06 -5.05
CA LEU A 187 -2.61 1.54 -4.94
C LEU A 187 -2.54 0.07 -5.37
N ASN A 188 -3.46 -0.76 -4.87
CA ASN A 188 -3.51 -2.18 -5.20
C ASN A 188 -3.95 -2.45 -6.65
N ALA A 189 -4.73 -1.56 -7.25
CA ALA A 189 -5.10 -1.64 -8.66
C ALA A 189 -3.95 -1.27 -9.61
N LYS A 190 -3.04 -0.38 -9.16
CA LYS A 190 -1.88 0.07 -9.95
C LYS A 190 -0.64 -0.80 -9.81
N ARG A 191 -0.46 -1.51 -8.68
CA ARG A 191 0.75 -2.31 -8.46
C ARG A 191 0.90 -3.42 -9.51
N ASN A 192 2.15 -3.74 -9.88
CA ASN A 192 2.49 -4.86 -10.75
C ASN A 192 3.16 -6.05 -10.01
N HIS A 193 3.26 -5.97 -8.68
CA HIS A 193 3.90 -6.97 -7.82
C HIS A 193 2.88 -7.73 -6.98
N LYS A 194 3.33 -8.80 -6.30
CA LYS A 194 2.43 -9.72 -5.57
C LYS A 194 2.02 -9.19 -4.20
N GLY A 195 2.86 -8.37 -3.57
CA GLY A 195 2.67 -7.88 -2.21
C GLY A 195 1.47 -6.94 -2.06
N ARG A 196 0.59 -7.29 -1.11
CA ARG A 196 -0.34 -6.43 -0.35
C ARG A 196 0.12 -4.98 -0.17
N ILE A 197 -0.65 -3.96 -0.53
CA ILE A 197 -0.46 -2.62 0.05
C ILE A 197 -1.68 -2.33 0.90
N VAL A 198 -1.49 -2.13 2.20
CA VAL A 198 -2.55 -1.74 3.14
C VAL A 198 -2.31 -0.29 3.56
N VAL A 199 -3.37 0.45 3.86
CA VAL A 199 -3.28 1.83 4.35
C VAL A 199 -4.02 1.99 5.67
N GLU A 200 -3.31 2.44 6.71
CA GLU A 200 -3.88 2.58 8.06
C GLU A 200 -3.51 3.93 8.70
N ASN A 201 -4.50 4.60 9.30
CA ASN A 201 -4.24 5.77 10.14
C ASN A 201 -5.09 5.71 11.40
N GLU A 202 -4.46 5.39 12.52
CA GLU A 202 -5.06 5.38 13.86
C GLU A 202 -4.60 6.55 14.73
N VAL A 203 -3.74 7.42 14.20
CA VAL A 203 -3.02 8.47 14.94
C VAL A 203 -3.67 9.84 14.79
N ASP A 204 -4.13 10.21 13.61
CA ASP A 204 -4.73 11.52 13.36
C ASP A 204 -5.82 11.46 12.27
N LEU A 205 -6.18 12.62 11.71
CA LEU A 205 -7.22 12.78 10.70
C LEU A 205 -6.66 12.99 9.27
N ASP A 206 -5.35 12.80 9.06
CA ASP A 206 -4.75 12.97 7.73
C ASP A 206 -5.24 11.89 6.77
N GLY A 207 -5.77 12.33 5.63
CA GLY A 207 -6.20 11.46 4.54
C GLY A 207 -5.05 11.09 3.60
N PRO A 208 -5.38 10.51 2.42
CA PRO A 208 -4.39 10.24 1.38
C PRO A 208 -3.56 11.49 1.02
N PRO A 209 -2.26 11.32 0.68
CA PRO A 209 -1.45 12.41 0.15
C PRO A 209 -2.08 12.96 -1.14
N ARG A 210 -2.10 14.29 -1.28
CA ARG A 210 -2.80 14.96 -2.40
C ARG A 210 -2.00 14.94 -3.71
N ASP A 211 -0.68 14.98 -3.60
CA ASP A 211 0.24 15.25 -4.70
C ASP A 211 1.20 14.05 -4.90
N PHE A 212 0.65 12.84 -4.94
CA PHE A 212 1.42 11.60 -5.06
C PHE A 212 0.82 10.65 -6.09
N VAL A 213 1.64 10.18 -7.03
CA VAL A 213 1.28 9.23 -8.07
C VAL A 213 2.08 7.96 -7.91
N TYR A 214 1.39 6.85 -7.62
CA TYR A 214 2.03 5.54 -7.53
C TYR A 214 2.52 5.05 -8.90
N ILE A 215 3.81 4.73 -8.99
CA ILE A 215 4.47 4.13 -10.16
C ILE A 215 5.21 2.85 -9.74
N ASN A 216 5.39 1.91 -10.67
CA ASN A 216 6.09 0.65 -10.40
C ASN A 216 7.54 0.65 -10.90
N GLU A 217 7.82 1.43 -11.93
CA GLU A 217 9.12 1.54 -12.60
C GLU A 217 9.51 3.02 -12.69
N TYR A 218 10.79 3.30 -12.93
CA TYR A 218 11.27 4.66 -13.08
C TYR A 218 10.52 5.42 -14.16
N LYS A 219 10.20 6.69 -13.86
CA LYS A 219 9.78 7.66 -14.85
C LYS A 219 11.03 8.40 -15.33
N VAL A 220 11.34 8.34 -16.60
CA VAL A 220 12.54 8.98 -17.15
C VAL A 220 12.25 10.47 -17.40
N GLY A 221 13.08 11.35 -16.86
CA GLY A 221 13.01 12.79 -17.08
C GLY A 221 13.46 13.22 -18.47
N GLU A 222 13.27 14.50 -18.78
CA GLU A 222 13.59 15.06 -20.09
C GLU A 222 15.10 14.96 -20.41
N GLY A 223 15.43 14.52 -21.63
CA GLY A 223 16.80 14.39 -22.09
C GLY A 223 17.56 13.15 -21.59
N ILE A 224 16.97 12.33 -20.74
CA ILE A 224 17.60 11.11 -20.20
C ILE A 224 17.16 9.89 -21.02
N THR A 225 18.10 8.99 -21.32
CA THR A 225 17.81 7.76 -22.07
C THR A 225 18.31 6.54 -21.30
N LEU A 226 17.44 5.55 -21.11
CA LEU A 226 17.81 4.24 -20.57
C LEU A 226 18.15 3.30 -21.73
N ASN A 227 19.42 2.91 -21.84
CA ASN A 227 19.85 1.98 -22.88
C ASN A 227 19.53 0.55 -22.46
N GLN A 228 18.89 -0.21 -23.36
CA GLN A 228 18.69 -1.63 -23.14
C GLN A 228 19.99 -2.39 -23.36
N VAL A 229 20.21 -3.38 -22.51
CA VAL A 229 21.34 -4.30 -22.59
C VAL A 229 21.28 -5.11 -23.90
N ALA A 230 22.43 -5.18 -24.57
CA ALA A 230 22.55 -5.86 -25.86
C ALA A 230 22.68 -7.38 -25.74
N VAL A 231 23.19 -7.87 -24.61
CA VAL A 231 23.57 -9.27 -24.41
C VAL A 231 22.99 -9.86 -23.13
N GLY A 232 22.76 -11.16 -23.13
CA GLY A 232 22.38 -11.93 -21.96
C GLY A 232 23.15 -13.24 -21.90
N CYS A 233 23.05 -13.96 -20.79
CA CYS A 233 23.73 -15.23 -20.64
C CYS A 233 23.00 -16.37 -21.37
N GLU A 234 23.76 -17.38 -21.78
CA GLU A 234 23.27 -18.62 -22.39
C GLU A 234 23.22 -19.80 -21.40
N CYS A 235 23.37 -19.51 -20.10
CA CYS A 235 23.42 -20.52 -19.06
C CYS A 235 22.19 -21.41 -19.01
N SER A 236 22.42 -22.69 -18.74
CA SER A 236 21.38 -23.65 -18.38
C SER A 236 21.03 -23.56 -16.89
N ASP A 237 22.05 -23.34 -16.05
CA ASP A 237 21.92 -23.09 -14.63
C ASP A 237 22.81 -21.93 -14.21
N CYS A 238 22.20 -20.76 -14.02
CA CYS A 238 22.88 -19.53 -13.65
C CYS A 238 23.58 -19.58 -12.28
N LEU A 239 23.19 -20.49 -11.37
CA LEU A 239 23.78 -20.58 -10.04
C LEU A 239 25.12 -21.35 -10.08
N SER A 240 25.17 -22.46 -10.82
CA SER A 240 26.39 -23.25 -10.98
C SER A 240 27.39 -22.62 -11.96
N GLU A 241 26.89 -21.91 -12.98
CA GLU A 241 27.72 -21.23 -14.00
C GLU A 241 28.11 -19.77 -13.63
N ALA A 242 28.05 -19.44 -12.34
CA ALA A 242 28.17 -18.07 -11.81
C ALA A 242 29.50 -17.34 -12.12
N ALA A 243 30.63 -18.06 -12.17
CA ALA A 243 31.96 -17.46 -12.21
C ALA A 243 32.48 -17.10 -13.61
N GLY A 244 31.84 -17.58 -14.68
CA GLY A 244 32.35 -17.38 -16.05
C GLY A 244 31.31 -17.35 -17.18
N GLY A 245 30.06 -17.77 -16.95
CA GLY A 245 29.02 -17.76 -17.98
C GLY A 245 27.83 -16.84 -17.69
N CYS A 246 27.50 -16.63 -16.41
CA CYS A 246 26.34 -15.85 -16.01
C CYS A 246 26.63 -14.33 -15.98
N CYS A 247 25.59 -13.50 -16.03
CA CYS A 247 25.68 -12.04 -16.11
C CYS A 247 26.60 -11.38 -15.05
N PRO A 248 26.61 -11.81 -13.76
CA PRO A 248 27.56 -11.29 -12.79
C PRO A 248 29.01 -11.56 -13.20
N GLY A 249 29.32 -12.81 -13.56
CA GLY A 249 30.69 -13.20 -13.95
C GLY A 249 31.17 -12.51 -15.22
N ALA A 250 30.28 -12.36 -16.21
CA ALA A 250 30.56 -11.59 -17.44
C ALA A 250 30.82 -10.11 -17.17
N SER A 251 30.25 -9.57 -16.10
CA SER A 251 30.49 -8.20 -15.63
C SER A 251 31.64 -8.13 -14.60
N HIS A 252 32.41 -9.21 -14.44
CA HIS A 252 33.50 -9.32 -13.44
C HIS A 252 33.06 -9.14 -11.97
N HIS A 253 31.80 -9.44 -11.66
CA HIS A 253 31.23 -9.36 -10.32
C HIS A 253 30.82 -10.73 -9.76
N LYS A 254 30.69 -10.80 -8.43
CA LYS A 254 30.25 -12.01 -7.73
C LYS A 254 28.74 -12.19 -7.87
N PHE A 255 28.30 -13.44 -7.99
CA PHE A 255 26.88 -13.78 -7.92
C PHE A 255 26.28 -13.32 -6.59
N ALA A 256 25.24 -12.49 -6.67
CA ALA A 256 24.75 -11.73 -5.51
C ALA A 256 23.94 -12.56 -4.51
N TYR A 257 23.32 -13.65 -4.95
CA TYR A 257 22.32 -14.38 -4.17
C TYR A 257 22.76 -15.77 -3.73
N ASN A 258 22.12 -16.29 -2.68
CA ASN A 258 22.12 -17.72 -2.35
C ASN A 258 20.88 -18.42 -2.95
N GLU A 259 20.76 -19.73 -2.74
CA GLU A 259 19.64 -20.56 -3.22
C GLU A 259 18.26 -20.10 -2.71
N LEU A 260 18.21 -19.34 -1.61
CA LEU A 260 16.99 -18.79 -1.03
C LEU A 260 16.65 -17.39 -1.58
N GLY A 261 17.42 -16.88 -2.55
CA GLY A 261 17.27 -15.52 -3.08
C GLY A 261 17.70 -14.42 -2.12
N GLN A 262 18.51 -14.75 -1.10
CA GLN A 262 19.03 -13.77 -0.15
C GLN A 262 20.37 -13.22 -0.61
N VAL A 263 20.58 -11.92 -0.45
CA VAL A 263 21.86 -11.27 -0.81
C VAL A 263 22.99 -11.78 0.09
N LYS A 264 24.14 -12.11 -0.51
CA LYS A 264 25.35 -12.59 0.19
C LYS A 264 26.59 -11.72 -0.06
N ILE A 265 26.52 -10.79 -1.01
CA ILE A 265 27.56 -9.80 -1.24
C ILE A 265 27.47 -8.67 -0.20
N LYS A 266 28.57 -7.96 0.03
CA LYS A 266 28.62 -6.83 0.97
C LYS A 266 27.93 -5.60 0.37
N ALA A 267 27.39 -4.74 1.23
CA ALA A 267 26.92 -3.41 0.82
C ALA A 267 28.05 -2.64 0.11
N GLY A 268 27.69 -1.84 -0.90
CA GLY A 268 28.64 -1.17 -1.80
C GLY A 268 29.05 -1.99 -3.03
N MET A 269 28.89 -3.32 -3.00
CA MET A 269 29.08 -4.15 -4.20
C MET A 269 27.79 -4.14 -5.05
N PRO A 270 27.90 -3.96 -6.38
CA PRO A 270 26.73 -3.94 -7.26
C PRO A 270 26.15 -5.35 -7.46
N ILE A 271 24.86 -5.39 -7.79
CA ILE A 271 24.16 -6.62 -8.18
C ILE A 271 23.87 -6.58 -9.68
N TYR A 272 24.36 -7.58 -10.41
CA TYR A 272 24.06 -7.78 -11.82
C TYR A 272 23.09 -8.96 -11.99
N GLU A 273 21.82 -8.68 -12.23
CA GLU A 273 20.82 -9.72 -12.49
C GLU A 273 20.84 -10.19 -13.94
N CYS A 274 20.24 -11.35 -14.19
CA CYS A 274 19.90 -11.75 -15.55
C CYS A 274 18.81 -10.84 -16.11
N ASN A 275 18.86 -10.60 -17.42
CA ASN A 275 18.03 -9.63 -18.13
C ASN A 275 17.15 -10.31 -19.21
N SER A 276 16.37 -9.51 -19.94
CA SER A 276 15.46 -9.98 -21.00
C SER A 276 16.15 -10.67 -22.18
N ARG A 277 17.47 -10.50 -22.36
CA ARG A 277 18.29 -11.16 -23.39
C ARG A 277 18.88 -12.49 -22.93
N CYS A 278 18.74 -12.86 -21.67
CA CYS A 278 19.25 -14.13 -21.15
C CYS A 278 18.34 -15.30 -21.54
N SER A 279 18.92 -16.46 -21.77
CA SER A 279 18.19 -17.71 -22.07
C SER A 279 17.48 -18.30 -20.85
N CYS A 280 17.84 -17.88 -19.64
CA CYS A 280 17.26 -18.39 -18.40
C CYS A 280 15.86 -17.79 -18.12
N GLY A 281 14.96 -18.64 -17.61
CA GLY A 281 13.57 -18.28 -17.33
C GLY A 281 13.37 -17.38 -16.11
N ILE A 282 12.09 -17.08 -15.79
CA ILE A 282 11.69 -16.18 -14.69
C ILE A 282 12.03 -16.72 -13.29
N ASP A 283 12.17 -18.04 -13.17
CA ASP A 283 12.54 -18.71 -11.91
C ASP A 283 14.05 -18.77 -11.69
N CYS A 284 14.84 -18.16 -12.59
CA CYS A 284 16.29 -18.05 -12.44
C CYS A 284 16.65 -17.50 -11.03
N PRO A 285 17.65 -18.11 -10.35
CA PRO A 285 18.09 -17.65 -9.04
C PRO A 285 18.76 -16.26 -9.09
N ASN A 286 19.18 -15.80 -10.28
CA ASN A 286 19.71 -14.46 -10.52
C ASN A 286 18.66 -13.45 -11.03
N ARG A 287 17.38 -13.65 -10.68
CA ARG A 287 16.27 -12.74 -10.99
C ARG A 287 15.45 -12.47 -9.73
N VAL A 288 15.99 -11.77 -8.73
CA VAL A 288 15.33 -11.53 -7.44
C VAL A 288 14.56 -10.21 -7.43
N VAL A 289 15.24 -9.11 -7.74
CA VAL A 289 14.69 -7.74 -7.69
C VAL A 289 13.59 -7.55 -8.73
N GLN A 290 13.82 -8.00 -9.96
CA GLN A 290 12.84 -7.92 -11.05
C GLN A 290 11.55 -8.74 -10.82
N ARG A 291 11.51 -9.61 -9.79
CA ARG A 291 10.26 -10.31 -9.39
C ARG A 291 9.33 -9.43 -8.54
N GLY A 292 9.76 -8.21 -8.20
CA GLY A 292 8.99 -7.22 -7.46
C GLY A 292 8.72 -7.61 -6.02
N ILE A 293 8.01 -6.72 -5.31
CA ILE A 293 7.68 -6.88 -3.89
C ILE A 293 6.84 -8.14 -3.67
N ARG A 294 7.26 -8.95 -2.69
CA ARG A 294 6.62 -10.24 -2.34
C ARG A 294 5.85 -10.22 -1.02
N TYR A 295 6.11 -9.22 -0.19
CA TYR A 295 5.55 -9.13 1.16
C TYR A 295 4.32 -8.22 1.18
N ASP A 296 3.35 -8.55 2.01
CA ASP A 296 2.27 -7.62 2.33
C ASP A 296 2.82 -6.48 3.21
N LEU A 297 2.73 -5.24 2.73
CA LEU A 297 3.23 -4.04 3.37
C LEU A 297 2.08 -3.09 3.73
N CYS A 298 2.24 -2.31 4.79
CA CYS A 298 1.26 -1.35 5.27
C CYS A 298 1.89 0.05 5.34
N ILE A 299 1.31 0.99 4.60
CA ILE A 299 1.54 2.42 4.79
C ILE A 299 0.73 2.84 6.00
N PHE A 300 1.40 3.25 7.07
CA PHE A 300 0.74 3.58 8.33
C PHE A 300 1.13 4.97 8.81
N ARG A 301 0.23 5.63 9.56
CA ARG A 301 0.55 6.89 10.22
C ARG A 301 1.35 6.63 11.50
N THR A 302 2.54 7.23 11.59
CA THR A 302 3.40 7.18 12.79
C THR A 302 2.85 8.06 13.91
N ASP A 303 3.10 7.69 15.17
CA ASP A 303 2.63 8.40 16.37
C ASP A 303 3.66 9.38 16.97
N ASN A 304 4.89 9.37 16.47
CA ASN A 304 5.99 10.24 16.88
C ASN A 304 6.12 11.52 16.03
N GLY A 305 5.21 11.73 15.08
CA GLY A 305 5.20 12.90 14.21
C GLY A 305 6.18 12.83 13.04
N CYS A 306 6.60 11.64 12.63
CA CYS A 306 7.34 11.42 11.36
C CYS A 306 6.42 11.35 10.13
N GLY A 307 5.10 11.54 10.30
CA GLY A 307 4.13 11.45 9.22
C GLY A 307 3.81 10.00 8.86
N TRP A 308 3.82 9.68 7.58
CA TRP A 308 3.58 8.31 7.10
C TRP A 308 4.85 7.47 7.22
N GLY A 309 4.68 6.17 7.47
CA GLY A 309 5.73 5.16 7.54
C GLY A 309 5.31 3.91 6.78
N VAL A 310 6.23 2.96 6.60
CA VAL A 310 5.93 1.63 6.03
C VAL A 310 6.28 0.56 7.04
N ARG A 311 5.41 -0.42 7.24
CA ARG A 311 5.69 -1.62 8.05
C ARG A 311 5.36 -2.89 7.28
N THR A 312 6.05 -3.98 7.60
CA THR A 312 5.72 -5.30 7.03
C THR A 312 4.57 -5.95 7.81
N LEU A 313 3.66 -6.66 7.13
CA LEU A 313 2.61 -7.44 7.78
C LEU A 313 3.03 -8.90 8.06
N GLU A 314 4.21 -9.28 7.58
CA GLU A 314 4.78 -10.62 7.74
C GLU A 314 6.27 -10.56 8.12
N LYS A 315 6.82 -11.70 8.54
CA LYS A 315 8.23 -11.80 8.90
C LYS A 315 9.10 -11.76 7.65
N ILE A 316 10.05 -10.83 7.60
CA ILE A 316 11.09 -10.77 6.56
C ILE A 316 12.37 -11.40 7.12
N ARG A 317 12.98 -12.31 6.34
CA ARG A 317 14.26 -12.94 6.71
C ARG A 317 15.41 -11.98 6.41
N LYS A 318 16.49 -12.07 7.19
CA LYS A 318 17.74 -11.36 6.94
C LYS A 318 18.17 -11.56 5.47
N HIS A 319 18.69 -10.50 4.86
CA HIS A 319 19.19 -10.42 3.50
C HIS A 319 18.15 -10.68 2.40
N SER A 320 16.86 -10.63 2.69
CA SER A 320 15.82 -10.76 1.66
C SER A 320 15.58 -9.42 0.97
N PHE A 321 15.32 -9.45 -0.34
CA PHE A 321 14.83 -8.29 -1.08
C PHE A 321 13.46 -7.84 -0.57
N VAL A 322 13.27 -6.54 -0.34
CA VAL A 322 12.04 -5.99 0.22
C VAL A 322 11.28 -5.16 -0.81
N MET A 323 11.92 -4.14 -1.39
CA MET A 323 11.35 -3.25 -2.40
C MET A 323 12.46 -2.45 -3.11
N GLU A 324 12.10 -1.74 -4.18
CA GLU A 324 12.99 -0.78 -4.85
C GLU A 324 12.64 0.65 -4.46
N TYR A 325 13.60 1.58 -4.56
CA TYR A 325 13.34 3.00 -4.51
C TYR A 325 13.10 3.54 -5.92
N VAL A 326 11.86 3.96 -6.19
CA VAL A 326 11.41 4.37 -7.52
C VAL A 326 10.88 5.79 -7.49
N GLY A 327 11.22 6.56 -8.53
CA GLY A 327 10.75 7.93 -8.74
C GLY A 327 10.98 8.40 -10.17
N GLU A 328 10.99 9.72 -10.35
CA GLU A 328 11.42 10.35 -11.60
C GLU A 328 12.95 10.46 -11.63
N ILE A 329 13.61 9.93 -12.65
CA ILE A 329 15.05 10.15 -12.85
C ILE A 329 15.22 11.54 -13.46
N ILE A 330 16.00 12.38 -12.80
CA ILE A 330 16.33 13.74 -13.22
C ILE A 330 17.85 13.94 -13.17
N THR A 331 18.35 15.00 -13.81
CA THR A 331 19.77 15.38 -13.69
C THR A 331 20.04 15.99 -12.31
N SER A 332 21.28 15.90 -11.82
CA SER A 332 21.66 16.52 -10.54
C SER A 332 21.44 18.05 -10.55
N GLU A 333 21.53 18.71 -11.70
CA GLU A 333 21.18 20.13 -11.86
C GLU A 333 19.68 20.40 -11.59
N GLU A 334 18.80 19.57 -12.16
CA GLU A 334 17.36 19.68 -11.93
C GLU A 334 17.00 19.31 -10.49
N ALA A 335 17.71 18.36 -9.89
CA ALA A 335 17.55 17.99 -8.48
C ALA A 335 17.92 19.14 -7.55
N GLU A 336 19.04 19.84 -7.78
CA GLU A 336 19.42 21.03 -7.01
C GLU A 336 18.37 22.15 -7.16
N ARG A 337 17.86 22.37 -8.39
CA ARG A 337 16.81 23.36 -8.64
C ARG A 337 15.52 23.05 -7.85
N ARG A 338 15.08 21.78 -7.82
CA ARG A 338 13.90 21.34 -7.05
C ARG A 338 14.17 21.30 -5.54
N GLY A 339 15.36 20.88 -5.14
CA GLY A 339 15.82 20.73 -3.76
C GLY A 339 15.69 22.02 -2.95
N GLN A 340 15.92 23.19 -3.57
CA GLN A 340 15.70 24.49 -2.92
C GLN A 340 14.26 24.70 -2.43
N VAL A 341 13.27 24.09 -3.10
CA VAL A 341 11.87 24.13 -2.68
C VAL A 341 11.61 23.08 -1.61
N TYR A 342 12.13 21.86 -1.80
CA TYR A 342 11.94 20.73 -0.89
C TYR A 342 12.56 20.98 0.49
N ASP A 343 13.75 21.58 0.55
CA ASP A 343 14.43 21.94 1.80
C ASP A 343 13.58 22.88 2.67
N ARG A 344 12.86 23.83 2.05
CA ARG A 344 11.93 24.73 2.76
C ARG A 344 10.70 24.01 3.27
N GLN A 345 10.32 22.90 2.64
CA GLN A 345 9.19 22.06 3.01
C GLN A 345 9.57 20.92 3.94
N GLY A 346 10.88 20.70 4.18
CA GLY A 346 11.39 19.55 4.93
C GLY A 346 11.19 18.21 4.23
N ALA A 347 11.07 18.22 2.89
CA ALA A 347 10.85 17.03 2.07
C ALA A 347 12.17 16.37 1.67
N THR A 348 12.26 15.04 1.84
CA THR A 348 13.49 14.24 1.70
C THR A 348 13.34 13.13 0.66
N TYR A 349 12.92 13.51 -0.54
CA TYR A 349 12.56 12.57 -1.62
C TYR A 349 13.58 12.47 -2.75
N LEU A 350 14.71 13.18 -2.65
CA LEU A 350 15.81 13.11 -3.60
C LEU A 350 16.78 12.01 -3.16
N PHE A 351 17.12 11.13 -4.09
CA PHE A 351 18.10 10.07 -3.89
C PHE A 351 19.15 10.14 -5.02
N ASP A 352 20.36 10.55 -4.69
CA ASP A 352 21.44 10.72 -5.68
C ASP A 352 21.98 9.35 -6.13
N LEU A 353 22.20 9.19 -7.44
CA LEU A 353 22.71 7.96 -8.06
C LEU A 353 24.24 7.99 -8.15
N ASP A 354 24.88 8.17 -7.01
CA ASP A 354 26.32 8.44 -6.86
C ASP A 354 27.22 7.18 -6.91
N TYR A 355 26.78 6.10 -7.56
CA TYR A 355 27.54 4.85 -7.62
C TYR A 355 28.89 5.00 -8.33
N VAL A 356 28.90 5.70 -9.47
CA VAL A 356 30.12 6.02 -10.24
C VAL A 356 30.33 7.52 -10.39
N GLU A 357 29.26 8.26 -10.71
CA GLU A 357 29.30 9.71 -10.95
C GLU A 357 27.97 10.32 -10.49
N ASP A 358 28.03 11.51 -9.88
CA ASP A 358 26.85 12.29 -9.48
C ASP A 358 26.29 13.08 -10.68
N VAL A 359 25.61 12.35 -11.58
CA VAL A 359 25.00 12.90 -12.80
C VAL A 359 23.47 12.93 -12.71
N TYR A 360 22.90 11.96 -11.98
CA TYR A 360 21.46 11.72 -11.91
C TYR A 360 20.98 11.54 -10.48
N THR A 361 19.72 11.91 -10.26
CA THR A 361 19.01 11.77 -8.99
C THR A 361 17.63 11.18 -9.24
N VAL A 362 17.15 10.33 -8.34
CA VAL A 362 15.76 9.87 -8.33
C VAL A 362 14.95 10.81 -7.43
N ASP A 363 13.96 11.50 -8.01
CA ASP A 363 12.99 12.33 -7.30
C ASP A 363 11.68 11.57 -7.09
N ALA A 364 11.44 11.15 -5.85
CA ALA A 364 10.21 10.45 -5.47
C ALA A 364 9.10 11.38 -4.95
N ALA A 365 9.24 12.71 -5.04
CA ALA A 365 8.30 13.65 -4.40
C ALA A 365 6.87 13.54 -4.95
N TYR A 366 6.74 13.45 -6.27
CA TYR A 366 5.44 13.47 -6.97
C TYR A 366 5.08 12.11 -7.59
N TYR A 367 6.09 11.39 -8.10
CA TYR A 367 5.96 10.04 -8.63
C TYR A 367 6.82 9.13 -7.79
N GLY A 368 6.26 8.07 -7.22
CA GLY A 368 7.05 7.10 -6.48
C GLY A 368 6.30 5.81 -6.22
N ASN A 369 6.97 4.81 -5.65
CA ASN A 369 6.32 3.60 -5.17
C ASN A 369 6.13 3.67 -3.65
N ILE A 370 5.95 2.51 -2.98
CA ILE A 370 5.78 2.47 -1.53
C ILE A 370 7.02 2.94 -0.75
N SER A 371 8.21 2.93 -1.36
CA SER A 371 9.46 3.41 -0.76
C SER A 371 9.42 4.89 -0.39
N HIS A 372 8.57 5.67 -1.06
CA HIS A 372 8.34 7.10 -0.77
C HIS A 372 8.01 7.34 0.71
N PHE A 373 7.35 6.38 1.37
CA PHE A 373 6.89 6.49 2.75
C PHE A 373 7.85 5.84 3.76
N VAL A 374 9.01 5.34 3.34
CA VAL A 374 9.95 4.65 4.24
C VAL A 374 10.77 5.68 5.00
N ASN A 375 10.68 5.66 6.33
CA ASN A 375 11.34 6.64 7.20
C ASN A 375 12.83 6.36 7.41
N HIS A 376 13.51 7.40 7.88
CA HIS A 376 14.89 7.31 8.35
C HIS A 376 15.01 6.60 9.71
N SER A 377 16.07 5.81 9.88
CA SER A 377 16.58 5.39 11.19
C SER A 377 18.11 5.41 11.22
N CYS A 378 18.70 5.80 12.36
CA CYS A 378 20.14 5.70 12.60
C CYS A 378 20.59 4.24 12.90
N ASN A 379 19.64 3.34 13.14
CA ASN A 379 19.88 1.89 13.20
C ASN A 379 18.83 1.19 12.33
N PRO A 380 18.99 1.26 10.99
CA PRO A 380 17.98 0.81 10.04
C PRO A 380 17.88 -0.71 9.95
N ASN A 381 16.76 -1.19 9.42
CA ASN A 381 16.58 -2.60 9.08
C ASN A 381 16.63 -2.89 7.57
N LEU A 382 16.80 -1.86 6.73
CA LEU A 382 17.02 -1.95 5.29
C LEU A 382 18.39 -1.40 4.90
N GLN A 383 18.98 -2.00 3.87
CA GLN A 383 20.23 -1.60 3.23
C GLN A 383 20.01 -1.44 1.74
N VAL A 384 20.60 -0.40 1.14
CA VAL A 384 20.59 -0.16 -0.30
C VAL A 384 21.65 -1.00 -1.01
N TYR A 385 21.28 -1.51 -2.18
CA TYR A 385 22.16 -2.08 -3.18
C TYR A 385 21.84 -1.46 -4.54
N ASN A 386 22.89 -1.17 -5.32
CA ASN A 386 22.79 -0.81 -6.72
C ASN A 386 22.58 -2.06 -7.57
N VAL A 387 21.61 -2.02 -8.48
CA VAL A 387 21.18 -3.19 -9.26
C VAL A 387 21.13 -2.86 -10.74
N PHE A 388 21.72 -3.72 -11.55
CA PHE A 388 21.75 -3.64 -13.01
C PHE A 388 21.03 -4.85 -13.60
N ILE A 389 20.07 -4.59 -14.51
CA ILE A 389 19.20 -5.60 -15.12
C ILE A 389 19.11 -5.33 -16.61
N GLU A 390 18.13 -4.53 -17.03
CA GLU A 390 17.91 -4.17 -18.43
C GLU A 390 18.81 -3.02 -18.89
N ASN A 391 19.30 -2.19 -17.97
CA ASN A 391 20.27 -1.13 -18.22
C ASN A 391 21.55 -1.44 -17.45
N LEU A 392 22.69 -1.40 -18.15
CA LEU A 392 24.03 -1.60 -17.56
C LEU A 392 24.84 -0.30 -17.49
N ASP A 393 24.24 0.86 -17.81
CA ASP A 393 24.88 2.15 -17.56
C ASP A 393 25.00 2.35 -16.04
N GLU A 394 26.23 2.31 -15.53
CA GLU A 394 26.54 2.38 -14.10
C GLU A 394 26.13 3.71 -13.45
N ARG A 395 25.87 4.75 -14.25
CA ARG A 395 25.35 6.05 -13.79
C ARG A 395 23.85 5.99 -13.46
N LEU A 396 23.15 4.95 -13.91
CA LEU A 396 21.70 4.79 -13.79
C LEU A 396 21.36 3.43 -13.15
N PRO A 397 21.88 3.13 -11.94
CA PRO A 397 21.54 1.90 -11.23
C PRO A 397 20.07 1.94 -10.76
N ARG A 398 19.47 0.75 -10.64
CA ARG A 398 18.24 0.60 -9.84
C ARG A 398 18.61 0.53 -8.36
N ILE A 399 17.82 1.16 -7.50
CA ILE A 399 18.02 1.18 -6.05
C ILE A 399 17.16 0.09 -5.43
N ALA A 400 17.75 -0.93 -4.83
CA ALA A 400 17.02 -2.01 -4.16
C ALA A 400 17.31 -2.04 -2.65
N PHE A 401 16.25 -2.23 -1.85
CA PHE A 401 16.35 -2.43 -0.41
C PHE A 401 16.34 -3.91 -0.04
N PHE A 402 17.34 -4.33 0.72
CA PHE A 402 17.45 -5.65 1.31
C PHE A 402 17.46 -5.56 2.84
N ALA A 403 16.87 -6.55 3.51
CA ALA A 403 16.83 -6.57 4.98
C ALA A 403 18.23 -6.81 5.58
N THR A 404 18.67 -6.01 6.55
CA THR A 404 19.98 -6.20 7.24
C THR A 404 19.91 -7.28 8.32
N ARG A 405 18.72 -7.53 8.84
CA ARG A 405 18.41 -8.53 9.87
C ARG A 405 17.02 -9.12 9.63
N SER A 406 16.61 -10.08 10.46
CA SER A 406 15.21 -10.50 10.44
C SER A 406 14.33 -9.35 10.95
N ILE A 407 13.23 -9.09 10.24
CA ILE A 407 12.25 -8.05 10.55
C ILE A 407 10.95 -8.75 10.95
N ARG A 408 10.36 -8.35 12.07
CA ARG A 408 9.13 -8.97 12.58
C ARG A 408 7.91 -8.42 11.85
N ALA A 409 6.83 -9.21 11.82
CA ALA A 409 5.53 -8.69 11.41
C ALA A 409 5.13 -7.51 12.31
N GLY A 410 4.62 -6.45 11.69
CA GLY A 410 4.24 -5.18 12.32
C GLY A 410 5.41 -4.20 12.54
N GLU A 411 6.65 -4.59 12.26
CA GLU A 411 7.82 -3.72 12.46
C GLU A 411 7.95 -2.70 11.31
N GLU A 412 8.23 -1.44 11.66
CA GLU A 412 8.49 -0.37 10.70
C GLU A 412 9.78 -0.63 9.92
N LEU A 413 9.71 -0.43 8.60
CA LEU A 413 10.82 -0.50 7.68
C LEU A 413 11.50 0.86 7.63
N THR A 414 12.82 0.88 7.79
CA THR A 414 13.62 2.10 7.82
C THR A 414 14.97 1.90 7.16
N PHE A 415 15.50 2.95 6.54
CA PHE A 415 16.86 2.99 6.00
C PHE A 415 17.63 4.23 6.50
N ASP A 416 18.96 4.23 6.35
CA ASP A 416 19.77 5.38 6.69
C ASP A 416 19.77 6.37 5.51
N TYR A 417 19.24 7.59 5.68
CA TYR A 417 19.20 8.60 4.62
C TYR A 417 20.59 9.13 4.28
N ASN A 418 21.54 9.04 5.21
CA ASN A 418 22.93 9.42 5.00
C ASN A 418 23.79 8.22 4.55
N MET A 419 23.16 7.05 4.37
CA MET A 419 23.79 5.87 3.75
C MET A 419 25.15 5.46 4.38
N GLN A 420 25.34 5.69 5.69
CA GLN A 420 26.63 5.37 6.33
C GLN A 420 26.86 3.87 6.33
N VAL A 421 27.95 3.42 5.70
CA VAL A 421 28.40 2.03 5.75
C VAL A 421 29.20 1.84 7.03
N ASP A 422 28.84 0.85 7.86
CA ASP A 422 29.55 0.54 9.11
C ASP A 422 31.07 0.36 8.87
N PRO A 423 31.95 1.05 9.64
CA PRO A 423 33.40 1.02 9.46
C PRO A 423 34.02 -0.38 9.59
N VAL A 424 33.37 -1.29 10.33
CA VAL A 424 33.83 -2.67 10.53
C VAL A 424 33.85 -3.47 9.21
N ASN A 425 33.11 -3.02 8.19
CA ASN A 425 33.17 -3.57 6.84
C ASN A 425 34.14 -2.82 5.90
N ALA A 426 34.62 -1.63 6.29
CA ALA A 426 35.50 -0.77 5.51
C ALA A 426 37.00 -1.13 5.63
N GLU A 427 37.36 -1.97 6.60
CA GLU A 427 38.76 -2.30 6.88
C GLU A 427 39.39 -3.30 5.89
N SER A 428 38.58 -3.88 4.98
CA SER A 428 39.04 -4.79 3.91
C SER A 428 39.08 -4.14 2.51
N THR A 429 38.76 -2.86 2.38
CA THR A 429 38.75 -2.11 1.10
C THR A 429 40.00 -1.25 0.90
N ARG A 430 41.16 -1.68 1.43
CA ARG A 430 42.46 -1.05 1.11
C ARG A 430 43.02 -1.46 -0.26
N MET A 431 42.16 -1.40 -1.28
CA MET A 431 42.54 -1.08 -2.66
C MET A 431 41.43 -0.16 -3.16
N ASP A 432 41.83 1.08 -3.46
CA ASP A 432 41.02 2.22 -3.92
C ASP A 432 40.05 2.84 -2.91
N SER A 433 40.62 3.25 -1.77
CA SER A 433 40.01 4.22 -0.86
C SER A 433 39.92 5.61 -1.52
N ASN A 434 38.81 5.84 -2.24
CA ASN A 434 38.24 7.18 -2.45
C ASN A 434 36.72 7.24 -2.19
N PHE A 435 36.13 6.16 -1.66
CA PHE A 435 34.71 6.03 -1.35
C PHE A 435 34.31 6.68 0.00
N GLY A 436 34.62 7.97 0.15
CA GLY A 436 34.21 8.69 1.37
C GLY A 436 34.77 10.10 1.58
N LEU A 437 35.52 10.68 0.63
CA LEU A 437 36.05 12.03 0.81
C LEU A 437 36.06 12.92 -0.45
N VAL A 438 35.38 12.54 -1.52
CA VAL A 438 35.22 13.39 -2.73
C VAL A 438 33.78 13.33 -3.23
N GLY A 439 32.86 13.81 -2.39
CA GLY A 439 31.49 14.21 -2.77
C GLY A 439 31.10 15.56 -2.17
N SER A 440 32.07 16.30 -1.62
CA SER A 440 31.93 17.68 -1.19
C SER A 440 32.68 18.60 -2.16
N LEU A 441 32.33 18.54 -3.44
CA LEU A 441 32.65 19.62 -4.36
C LEU A 441 31.71 20.79 -4.06
N ALA A 442 32.14 21.61 -3.10
CA ALA A 442 31.94 23.05 -3.05
C ALA A 442 30.58 23.60 -3.51
N CYS A 443 29.46 23.04 -3.06
CA CYS A 443 28.26 23.85 -2.89
C CYS A 443 28.40 24.56 -1.54
N SER A 444 28.29 25.89 -1.57
CA SER A 444 28.44 26.76 -0.40
C SER A 444 27.63 26.21 0.79
N PRO A 445 28.07 26.35 2.06
CA PRO A 445 27.31 25.90 3.22
C PRO A 445 26.09 26.79 3.43
N LYS A 446 25.10 26.68 2.54
CA LYS A 446 23.77 27.24 2.73
C LYS A 446 23.12 26.35 3.78
N LYS A 447 22.68 26.98 4.88
CA LYS A 447 22.08 26.33 6.05
C LYS A 447 20.92 25.44 5.61
N ARG A 448 21.18 24.18 5.25
CA ARG A 448 20.13 23.15 5.16
C ARG A 448 19.44 23.13 6.52
N MET A 449 18.12 23.24 6.50
CA MET A 449 17.32 23.21 7.72
C MET A 449 17.62 21.88 8.42
N ARG A 450 18.17 21.93 9.64
CA ARG A 450 18.50 20.72 10.39
C ARG A 450 17.21 20.08 10.87
N ILE A 451 16.79 19.02 10.18
CA ILE A 451 15.60 18.24 10.56
C ILE A 451 15.99 17.29 11.69
N GLU A 452 15.30 17.41 12.82
CA GLU A 452 15.53 16.57 13.99
C GLU A 452 15.13 15.11 13.71
N CYS A 453 16.01 14.17 14.05
CA CYS A 453 15.77 12.75 13.90
C CYS A 453 14.97 12.20 15.09
N LYS A 454 13.85 11.53 14.79
CA LYS A 454 12.94 10.94 15.79
C LYS A 454 12.89 9.40 15.71
N CYS A 455 13.96 8.77 15.25
CA CYS A 455 14.01 7.31 15.08
C CYS A 455 13.99 6.52 16.41
N GLY A 456 14.20 7.18 17.55
CA GLY A 456 14.09 6.57 18.87
C GLY A 456 15.22 5.60 19.25
N THR A 457 16.26 5.46 18.43
CA THR A 457 17.40 4.58 18.71
C THR A 457 18.36 5.22 19.71
N GLU A 458 18.97 4.43 20.60
CA GLU A 458 19.97 4.94 21.56
C GLU A 458 21.19 5.58 20.87
N THR A 459 21.57 5.06 19.69
CA THR A 459 22.67 5.57 18.86
C THR A 459 22.23 6.66 17.87
N CYS A 460 21.12 7.36 18.15
CA CYS A 460 20.59 8.39 17.25
C CYS A 460 21.57 9.55 17.04
N ARG A 461 21.79 9.93 15.78
CA ARG A 461 22.66 11.05 15.37
C ARG A 461 22.00 12.43 15.54
N LYS A 462 20.81 12.49 16.12
CA LYS A 462 19.99 13.69 16.40
C LYS A 462 19.42 14.42 15.18
N TYR A 463 20.04 14.31 14.01
CA TYR A 463 19.56 14.93 12.77
C TYR A 463 19.50 13.90 11.63
N LEU A 464 18.63 14.14 10.64
CA LEU A 464 18.45 13.23 9.51
C LEU A 464 19.68 13.18 8.60
N PHE A 465 20.35 14.32 8.39
CA PHE A 465 21.53 14.50 7.54
C PHE A 465 22.70 15.07 8.33
#